data_AF-A0A1U7W4J6-F1
#
_entry.id   AF-A0A1U7W4J6-F1
#
_cell.length_a   1.000
_cell.length_b   1.000
_cell.length_c   1.000
_cell.angle_alpha   90.00
_cell.angle_beta   90.00
_cell.angle_gamma   90.00
#
_symmetry.space_group_name_H-M   'P 1'
#
loop_
_entity.id
_entity.type
_entity.pdbx_description
1 polymer ?
#
loop_
_entity_poly.entity_id
_entity_poly.type
_entity_poly.pdbx_seq_one_letter_code
_entity_poly.pdbx_strand_id
1 'polypeptide(L)'
;MYIAARSQFQKVTWKNLVLGDVTIPRHLFILWLALNQRLATVDRLAKWKIDVPKECVLCTSQKEETLDHLFFECAYARSIWVALVGWLKEKHNVGSWEQKLKWLIKRTNSSRLRAQVLTFLFATTTYYT
;
A
#
# COMPACT_ATOMS: atom_id res chain seq x y z
N MET A 1 4.38 -37.38 5.68
CA MET A 1 4.53 -37.25 4.21
C MET A 1 3.86 -36.00 3.58
N TYR A 2 3.19 -35.10 4.31
CA TYR A 2 2.53 -33.92 3.70
C TYR A 2 3.38 -32.64 3.62
N ILE A 3 4.49 -32.55 4.35
CA ILE A 3 5.30 -31.31 4.43
C ILE A 3 6.28 -31.21 3.24
N ALA A 4 6.69 -32.35 2.66
CA ALA A 4 7.65 -32.41 1.56
C ALA A 4 7.09 -31.95 0.19
N ALA A 5 5.77 -31.92 0.03
CA ALA A 5 5.10 -31.46 -1.19
C ALA A 5 4.79 -29.95 -1.20
N ARG A 6 5.09 -29.22 -0.11
CA ARG A 6 4.93 -27.76 -0.09
C ARG A 6 6.05 -27.12 -0.90
N SER A 7 5.68 -26.52 -2.02
CA SER A 7 6.56 -25.63 -2.78
C SER A 7 7.14 -24.56 -1.85
N GLN A 8 8.48 -24.49 -1.79
CA GLN A 8 9.17 -23.45 -1.04
C GLN A 8 8.98 -22.11 -1.75
N PHE A 9 8.00 -21.33 -1.28
CA PHE A 9 7.77 -19.99 -1.80
C PHE A 9 8.80 -19.01 -1.26
N GLN A 10 9.15 -18.01 -2.07
CA GLN A 10 10.07 -16.96 -1.67
C GLN A 10 9.52 -16.20 -0.44
N LYS A 11 10.33 -16.09 0.61
CA LYS A 11 9.94 -15.40 1.84
C LYS A 11 9.77 -13.91 1.54
N VAL A 12 8.51 -13.43 1.56
CA VAL A 12 8.20 -12.01 1.38
C VAL A 12 8.47 -11.23 2.66
N THR A 13 9.09 -10.06 2.51
CA THR A 13 9.48 -9.18 3.63
C THR A 13 8.28 -8.47 4.27
N TRP A 14 7.20 -8.28 3.52
CA TRP A 14 5.98 -7.60 3.95
C TRP A 14 4.96 -8.48 4.66
N LYS A 15 5.27 -9.76 4.94
CA LYS A 15 4.31 -10.72 5.54
C LYS A 15 3.62 -10.19 6.81
N ASN A 16 4.36 -9.45 7.64
CA ASN A 16 3.86 -8.91 8.91
C ASN A 16 2.85 -7.77 8.72
N LEU A 17 2.83 -7.13 7.55
CA LEU A 17 1.85 -6.09 7.22
C LEU A 17 0.48 -6.68 6.93
N VAL A 18 0.42 -7.87 6.32
CA VAL A 18 -0.84 -8.50 5.89
C VAL A 18 -1.35 -9.49 6.93
N LEU A 19 -0.46 -10.14 7.67
CA LEU A 19 -0.80 -11.16 8.67
C LEU A 19 -1.02 -10.58 10.08
N GLY A 20 -1.09 -9.25 10.23
CA GLY A 20 -1.31 -8.62 11.53
C GLY A 20 -2.79 -8.69 11.95
N ASP A 21 -3.05 -9.12 13.19
CA ASP A 21 -4.41 -9.31 13.74
C ASP A 21 -5.23 -8.02 13.94
N VAL A 22 -4.64 -6.83 13.73
CA VAL A 22 -5.22 -5.55 14.17
C VAL A 22 -5.92 -4.77 13.04
N THR A 23 -6.09 -5.36 11.86
CA THR A 23 -6.64 -4.65 10.69
C THR A 23 -7.87 -5.33 10.10
N ILE A 24 -8.76 -4.54 9.51
CA ILE A 24 -9.97 -5.01 8.84
C ILE A 24 -9.56 -5.91 7.65
N PRO A 25 -10.07 -7.16 7.53
CA PRO A 25 -9.68 -8.09 6.47
C PRO A 25 -9.83 -7.53 5.05
N ARG A 26 -10.86 -6.72 4.80
CA ARG A 26 -11.07 -6.04 3.52
C ARG A 26 -9.90 -5.10 3.17
N HIS A 27 -9.44 -4.30 4.13
CA HIS A 27 -8.33 -3.37 3.91
C HIS A 27 -7.01 -4.13 3.74
N LEU A 28 -6.83 -5.25 4.47
CA LEU A 28 -5.68 -6.13 4.30
C LEU A 28 -5.64 -6.77 2.92
N PHE A 29 -6.79 -7.13 2.36
CA PHE A 29 -6.87 -7.67 1.00
C PHE A 29 -6.47 -6.63 -0.06
N ILE A 30 -6.99 -5.39 0.06
CA ILE A 30 -6.60 -4.30 -0.86
C ILE A 30 -5.11 -3.96 -0.69
N LEU A 31 -4.62 -3.88 0.56
CA LEU A 31 -3.21 -3.68 0.85
C LEU A 31 -2.34 -4.80 0.24
N TRP A 32 -2.77 -6.06 0.34
CA TRP A 32 -2.08 -7.20 -0.27
C TRP A 32 -2.05 -7.08 -1.80
N LEU A 33 -3.15 -6.65 -2.43
CA LEU A 33 -3.16 -6.35 -3.86
C LEU A 33 -2.17 -5.23 -4.20
N ALA A 34 -2.15 -4.13 -3.44
CA ALA A 34 -1.20 -3.04 -3.64
C ALA A 34 0.26 -3.50 -3.49
N LEU A 35 0.57 -4.31 -2.48
CA LEU A 35 1.91 -4.89 -2.24
C LEU A 35 2.39 -5.77 -3.39
N ASN A 36 1.47 -6.46 -4.08
CA ASN A 36 1.78 -7.27 -5.25
C ASN A 36 1.72 -6.47 -6.56
N GLN A 37 1.52 -5.14 -6.51
CA GLN A 37 1.26 -4.29 -7.68
C GLN A 37 0.08 -4.82 -8.52
N ARG A 38 -0.92 -5.39 -7.84
CA ARG A 38 -2.11 -6.00 -8.42
C ARG A 38 -3.38 -5.18 -8.24
N LEU A 39 -3.28 -3.97 -7.69
CA LEU A 39 -4.41 -3.05 -7.59
C LEU A 39 -4.96 -2.75 -8.99
N ALA A 40 -6.29 -2.64 -9.12
CA ALA A 40 -6.95 -2.31 -10.38
C ALA A 40 -6.85 -0.80 -10.65
N THR A 41 -5.64 -0.30 -10.87
CA THR A 41 -5.44 1.07 -11.35
C THR A 41 -5.89 1.19 -12.80
N VAL A 42 -6.18 2.41 -13.26
CA VAL A 42 -6.66 2.65 -14.62
C VAL A 42 -5.69 2.09 -15.68
N ASP A 43 -4.38 2.16 -15.48
CA ASP A 43 -3.38 1.50 -16.36
C ASP A 43 -3.64 0.00 -16.55
N ARG A 44 -4.05 -0.70 -15.48
CA ARG A 44 -4.34 -2.14 -15.54
C ARG A 44 -5.70 -2.43 -16.17
N LEU A 45 -6.71 -1.59 -15.92
CA LEU A 45 -8.01 -1.69 -16.59
C LEU A 45 -7.88 -1.45 -18.10
N ALA A 46 -7.03 -0.50 -18.50
CA ALA A 46 -6.69 -0.24 -19.90
C ALA A 46 -6.00 -1.44 -20.56
N LYS A 47 -5.10 -2.14 -19.86
CA LYS A 47 -4.50 -3.42 -20.32
C LYS A 47 -5.55 -4.51 -20.52
N TRP A 48 -6.67 -4.45 -19.80
CA TRP A 48 -7.81 -5.35 -19.97
C TRP A 48 -8.81 -4.89 -21.03
N LYS A 49 -8.48 -3.84 -21.81
CA LYS A 49 -9.33 -3.23 -22.84
C LYS A 49 -10.66 -2.70 -22.30
N ILE A 50 -10.71 -2.34 -21.01
CA ILE A 50 -11.85 -1.66 -20.42
C ILE A 50 -11.62 -0.17 -20.64
N ASP A 51 -12.59 0.49 -21.28
CA ASP A 51 -12.52 1.93 -21.53
C ASP A 51 -12.90 2.69 -20.25
N VAL A 52 -11.91 3.35 -19.66
CA VAL A 52 -12.03 4.09 -18.40
C VAL A 52 -11.24 5.39 -18.55
N PRO A 53 -11.74 6.54 -18.06
CA PRO A 53 -10.98 7.78 -18.05
C PRO A 53 -9.63 7.57 -17.35
N LYS A 54 -8.54 7.88 -18.07
CA LYS A 54 -7.16 7.66 -17.62
C LYS A 54 -6.73 8.59 -16.48
N GLU A 55 -7.48 9.66 -16.28
CA GLU A 55 -7.17 10.71 -15.31
C GLU A 55 -7.41 10.24 -13.87
N CYS A 56 -6.53 10.65 -12.96
CA CYS A 56 -6.70 10.35 -11.54
C CYS A 56 -7.89 11.12 -10.94
N VAL A 57 -8.90 10.37 -10.46
CA VAL A 57 -10.12 10.92 -9.87
C VAL A 57 -9.85 11.68 -8.55
N LEU A 58 -8.80 11.30 -7.82
CA LEU A 58 -8.53 11.83 -6.48
C LEU A 58 -7.91 13.23 -6.46
N CYS A 59 -7.07 13.57 -7.44
CA CYS A 59 -6.35 14.85 -7.44
C CYS A 59 -6.79 15.82 -8.52
N THR A 60 -7.77 15.43 -9.37
CA THR A 60 -8.31 16.25 -10.47
C THR A 60 -7.22 16.76 -11.43
N SER A 61 -6.00 16.24 -11.31
CA SER A 61 -4.92 16.52 -12.25
C SER A 61 -5.11 15.60 -13.44
N GLN A 62 -4.93 16.10 -14.67
CA GLN A 62 -5.01 15.33 -15.92
C GLN A 62 -3.86 14.32 -16.07
N LYS A 63 -3.28 13.86 -14.96
CA LYS A 63 -2.25 12.83 -14.92
C LYS A 63 -2.88 11.45 -14.91
N GLU A 64 -2.20 10.53 -15.58
CA GLU A 64 -2.63 9.14 -15.66
C GLU A 64 -2.57 8.45 -14.29
N GLU A 65 -3.65 7.74 -13.94
CA GLU A 65 -3.73 6.98 -12.69
C GLU A 65 -2.89 5.70 -12.78
N THR A 66 -1.63 5.84 -12.40
CA THR A 66 -0.71 4.74 -12.14
C THR A 66 -0.61 4.46 -10.64
N LEU A 67 -0.10 3.28 -10.24
CA LEU A 67 0.16 2.97 -8.83
C LEU A 67 1.08 4.02 -8.18
N ASP A 68 2.15 4.41 -8.87
CA ASP A 68 3.07 5.43 -8.37
C ASP A 68 2.39 6.80 -8.24
N HIS A 69 1.54 7.16 -9.21
CA HIS A 69 0.75 8.38 -9.11
C HIS A 69 -0.21 8.32 -7.92
N LEU A 70 -1.04 7.28 -7.82
CA LEU A 70 -2.08 7.12 -6.79
C LEU A 70 -1.49 7.21 -5.38
N PHE A 71 -0.32 6.64 -5.11
CA PHE A 71 0.28 6.59 -3.77
C PHE A 71 1.29 7.70 -3.44
N PHE A 72 1.88 8.40 -4.43
CA PHE A 72 3.01 9.31 -4.20
C PHE A 72 2.90 10.68 -4.86
N GLU A 73 2.45 10.72 -6.11
CA GLU A 73 2.37 11.97 -6.86
C GLU A 73 1.01 12.65 -6.70
N CYS A 74 -0.03 11.86 -6.43
CA CYS A 74 -1.37 12.33 -6.19
C CYS A 74 -1.35 13.26 -4.96
N ALA A 75 -1.71 14.52 -5.17
CA ALA A 75 -1.70 15.54 -4.12
C ALA A 75 -2.59 15.13 -2.94
N TYR A 76 -3.72 14.47 -3.23
CA TYR A 76 -4.63 13.95 -2.22
C TYR A 76 -3.96 12.87 -1.36
N ALA A 77 -3.44 11.80 -1.98
CA ALA A 77 -2.76 10.74 -1.23
C ALA A 77 -1.51 11.25 -0.48
N ARG A 78 -0.76 12.18 -1.08
CA ARG A 78 0.39 12.83 -0.42
C ARG A 78 -0.04 13.61 0.82
N SER A 79 -1.15 14.33 0.78
CA SER A 79 -1.66 15.09 1.94
C SER A 79 -1.98 14.17 3.11
N ILE A 80 -2.61 13.03 2.84
CA ILE A 80 -2.93 12.01 3.84
C ILE A 80 -1.63 11.43 4.43
N TRP A 81 -0.65 11.09 3.57
CA TRP A 81 0.64 10.61 4.04
C TRP A 81 1.36 11.58 4.96
N VAL A 82 1.40 12.87 4.60
CA VAL A 82 2.03 13.91 5.41
C VAL A 82 1.31 14.05 6.75
N ALA A 83 -0.02 14.01 6.77
CA ALA A 83 -0.80 14.05 8.01
C ALA A 83 -0.47 12.83 8.92
N LEU A 84 -0.45 11.62 8.36
CA LEU A 84 -0.13 10.40 9.10
C LEU A 84 1.29 10.43 9.69
N VAL A 85 2.29 10.76 8.86
CA VAL A 85 3.69 10.85 9.28
C VAL A 85 3.87 11.93 10.36
N GLY A 86 3.15 13.05 10.22
CA GLY A 86 3.08 14.12 11.21
C GLY A 86 2.50 13.66 12.56
N TRP A 87 1.40 12.91 12.55
CA TRP A 87 0.79 12.34 13.77
C TRP A 87 1.74 11.40 14.50
N LEU A 88 2.55 10.66 13.77
CA LEU A 88 3.55 9.75 14.32
C LEU A 88 4.86 10.45 14.73
N LYS A 89 4.96 11.77 14.51
CA LYS A 89 6.18 12.58 14.74
C LYS A 89 7.42 12.00 14.06
N GLU A 90 7.22 11.27 12.97
CA GLU A 90 8.31 10.70 12.18
C GLU A 90 8.74 11.70 11.11
N LYS A 91 10.05 11.82 10.86
CA LYS A 91 10.58 12.62 9.76
C LYS A 91 10.94 11.67 8.63
N HIS A 92 9.99 11.33 7.76
CA HIS A 92 10.27 10.53 6.56
C HIS A 92 9.87 11.31 5.31
N ASN A 93 10.80 11.46 4.38
CA ASN A 93 10.56 12.12 3.11
C ASN A 93 9.78 11.20 2.17
N VAL A 94 8.83 11.75 1.42
CA VAL A 94 8.00 11.01 0.46
C VAL A 94 8.89 10.57 -0.72
N GLY A 95 9.48 9.38 -0.63
CA GLY A 95 10.24 8.70 -1.71
C GLY A 95 9.39 7.69 -2.49
N SER A 96 10.00 6.81 -3.29
CA SER A 96 9.29 5.82 -4.14
C SER A 96 8.53 4.74 -3.34
N TRP A 97 7.65 3.97 -4.01
CA TRP A 97 6.91 2.84 -3.41
C TRP A 97 7.80 1.87 -2.65
N GLU A 98 8.90 1.44 -3.27
CA GLU A 98 9.83 0.53 -2.62
C GLU A 98 10.49 1.12 -1.38
N GLN A 99 10.82 2.42 -1.40
CA GLN A 99 11.46 3.09 -0.26
C GLN A 99 10.48 3.20 0.92
N LYS A 100 9.22 3.59 0.65
CA LYS A 100 8.16 3.60 1.67
C LYS A 100 7.88 2.20 2.20
N LEU A 101 7.80 1.18 1.34
CA LEU A 101 7.59 -0.20 1.77
C LEU A 101 8.73 -0.69 2.64
N LYS A 102 9.99 -0.46 2.26
CA LYS A 102 11.16 -0.82 3.07
C LYS A 102 11.11 -0.16 4.45
N TRP A 103 10.73 1.13 4.50
CA TRP A 103 10.56 1.85 5.76
C TRP A 103 9.42 1.27 6.61
N LEU A 104 8.25 1.02 6.00
CA LEU A 104 7.07 0.48 6.67
C LEU A 104 7.37 -0.91 7.26
N ILE A 105 7.93 -1.80 6.45
CA ILE A 105 8.34 -3.16 6.84
C ILE A 105 9.33 -3.12 8.01
N LYS A 106 10.33 -2.21 7.96
CA LYS A 106 11.31 -2.06 9.04
C LYS A 106 10.62 -1.64 10.35
N ARG A 107 9.62 -0.77 10.29
CA ARG A 107 8.89 -0.27 11.46
C ARG A 107 7.91 -1.29 12.02
N THR A 108 7.29 -2.08 11.15
CA THR A 108 6.24 -3.07 11.50
C THR A 108 6.79 -4.45 11.89
N ASN A 109 8.10 -4.65 11.80
CA ASN A 109 8.78 -5.85 12.30
C ASN A 109 8.92 -5.89 13.84
N SER A 110 8.34 -4.92 14.56
CA SER A 110 8.30 -4.90 16.03
C SER A 110 6.86 -5.07 16.52
N SER A 111 6.61 -5.82 17.60
CA SER A 111 5.27 -6.04 18.16
C SER A 111 4.67 -4.82 18.90
N ARG A 112 5.20 -3.62 18.64
CA ARG A 112 4.81 -2.41 19.36
C ARG A 112 3.42 -1.95 18.88
N LEU A 113 2.59 -1.47 19.78
CA LEU A 113 1.27 -0.86 19.46
C LEU A 113 1.37 0.17 18.32
N ARG A 114 2.44 0.98 18.31
CA ARG A 114 2.72 1.96 17.26
C ARG A 114 2.86 1.33 15.86
N ALA A 115 3.47 0.15 15.77
CA ALA A 115 3.61 -0.58 14.51
C ALA A 115 2.26 -1.10 13.99
N GLN A 116 1.39 -1.58 14.90
CA GLN A 116 0.04 -2.03 14.52
C GLN A 116 -0.82 -0.87 14.05
N VAL A 117 -0.80 0.26 14.77
CA VAL A 117 -1.48 1.50 14.37
C VAL A 117 -0.98 1.99 13.01
N LEU A 118 0.34 1.95 12.77
CA LEU A 118 0.94 2.29 11.47
C LEU A 118 0.42 1.40 10.33
N THR A 119 0.41 0.07 10.53
CA THR A 119 -0.12 -0.86 9.52
C THR A 119 -1.60 -0.59 9.24
N PHE A 120 -2.40 -0.38 10.30
CA PHE A 120 -3.82 -0.08 10.17
C PHE A 120 -4.04 1.20 9.37
N LEU A 121 -3.36 2.29 9.74
CA LEU A 121 -3.46 3.56 9.04
C LEU A 121 -3.04 3.41 7.58
N PHE A 122 -1.93 2.72 7.31
CA PHE A 122 -1.48 2.45 5.94
C PHE A 122 -2.55 1.68 5.14
N ALA A 123 -3.07 0.58 5.68
CA ALA A 123 -4.11 -0.22 5.02
C ALA A 123 -5.39 0.57 4.77
N THR A 124 -5.81 1.42 5.72
CA THR A 124 -6.98 2.28 5.54
C THR A 124 -6.75 3.31 4.44
N THR A 125 -5.58 3.94 4.38
CA THR A 125 -5.29 4.91 3.32
C THR A 125 -5.30 4.24 1.96
N THR A 126 -4.70 3.05 1.83
CA THR A 126 -4.71 2.26 0.60
C THR A 126 -6.11 1.80 0.18
N TYR A 127 -7.07 1.75 1.10
CA TYR A 127 -8.46 1.41 0.80
C TYR A 127 -9.27 2.62 0.31
N TYR A 128 -8.99 3.81 0.86
CA TYR A 128 -9.75 5.04 0.57
C TYR A 128 -9.14 5.91 -0.53
N THR A 129 -7.89 5.64 -0.94
CA THR A 129 -7.31 6.14 -2.18
C THR A 129 -7.70 5.22 -3.33
#